data_AF-A0A3D5W807-F1
#
_entry.id   AF-A0A3D5W807-F1
#
_cell.length_a   1.000
_cell.length_b   1.000
_cell.length_c   1.000
_cell.angle_alpha   90.00
_cell.angle_beta   90.00
_cell.angle_gamma   90.00
#
_symmetry.space_group_name_H-M   'P 1'
#
loop_
_entity.id
_entity.type
_entity.pdbx_description
1 polymer ?
#
loop_
_entity_poly.entity_id
_entity_poly.type
_entity_poly.pdbx_seq_one_letter_code
_entity_poly.pdbx_strand_id
1 'polypeptide(L)'
;MAIGKAEAHSPWSQYQVYRQEHLMIMSTRVDQPTYEYSLLLIDAINEILPEASARPARAKDWVRVHSLFKTKQIPLVLLSSDNANGLISGSGPFSGEPAVNAVVLYRFGDLILLAHPDFPEGHAWLVTNAIMEQRAILPGAADPSAVQELTNLHNGARSALAGKPLSP
;
A
#
# COMPACT_ATOMS: atom_id res chain seq x y z
N MET A 1 -17.63 -21.65 -44.34
CA MET A 1 -17.16 -21.86 -42.96
C MET A 1 -15.66 -21.68 -42.93
N ALA A 2 -15.18 -20.60 -42.30
CA ALA A 2 -13.79 -20.43 -41.93
C ALA A 2 -13.80 -19.88 -40.49
N ILE A 3 -13.24 -20.67 -39.60
CA ILE A 3 -13.06 -20.42 -38.18
C ILE A 3 -12.16 -19.20 -37.98
N GLY A 4 -12.71 -18.14 -37.38
CA GLY A 4 -11.91 -17.00 -36.92
C GLY A 4 -11.03 -17.44 -35.75
N LYS A 5 -9.71 -17.29 -35.89
CA LYS A 5 -8.77 -17.34 -34.77
C LYS A 5 -9.17 -16.23 -33.79
N ALA A 6 -9.62 -16.60 -32.60
CA ALA A 6 -9.67 -15.67 -31.48
C ALA A 6 -8.22 -15.37 -31.08
N GLU A 7 -7.67 -14.26 -31.55
CA GLU A 7 -6.46 -13.70 -30.95
C GLU A 7 -6.83 -13.22 -29.55
N ALA A 8 -6.60 -14.09 -28.56
CA ALA A 8 -6.68 -13.74 -27.16
C ALA A 8 -5.53 -12.76 -26.85
N HIS A 9 -5.72 -11.48 -27.14
CA HIS A 9 -4.90 -10.43 -26.57
C HIS A 9 -5.09 -10.51 -25.06
N SER A 10 -4.05 -10.94 -24.35
CA SER A 10 -4.06 -10.90 -22.90
C SER A 10 -4.33 -9.44 -22.48
N PRO A 11 -5.25 -9.17 -21.54
CA PRO A 11 -5.79 -7.83 -21.26
C PRO A 11 -4.79 -6.90 -20.53
N TRP A 12 -3.48 -7.07 -20.77
CA TRP A 12 -2.40 -6.40 -20.07
C TRP A 12 -2.45 -4.88 -20.19
N SER A 13 -2.87 -4.34 -21.33
CA SER A 13 -3.04 -2.89 -21.53
C SER A 13 -4.18 -2.34 -20.67
N GLN A 14 -5.34 -3.01 -20.65
CA GLN A 14 -6.47 -2.64 -19.78
C GLN A 14 -6.10 -2.73 -18.30
N TYR A 15 -5.31 -3.74 -17.92
CA TYR A 15 -4.82 -3.92 -16.55
C TYR A 15 -3.75 -2.89 -16.14
N GLN A 16 -3.01 -2.32 -17.10
CA GLN A 16 -2.09 -1.20 -16.84
C GLN A 16 -2.87 0.10 -16.63
N VAL A 17 -3.83 0.41 -17.50
CA VAL A 17 -4.70 1.59 -17.36
C VAL A 17 -5.46 1.56 -16.03
N TYR A 18 -6.02 0.40 -15.67
CA TYR A 18 -6.71 0.23 -14.38
C TYR A 18 -5.84 0.62 -13.18
N ARG A 19 -4.55 0.25 -13.17
CA ARG A 19 -3.62 0.58 -12.08
C ARG A 19 -3.05 2.00 -12.14
N GLN A 20 -3.21 2.69 -13.27
CA GLN A 20 -2.93 4.11 -13.38
C GLN A 20 -4.08 4.95 -12.81
N GLU A 21 -5.31 4.45 -12.89
CA GLU A 21 -6.52 5.13 -12.42
C GLU A 21 -6.86 4.86 -10.94
N HIS A 22 -6.30 3.81 -10.34
CA HIS A 22 -6.67 3.36 -8.99
C HIS A 22 -5.47 3.25 -8.07
N LEU A 23 -5.59 3.77 -6.84
CA LEU A 23 -4.63 3.52 -5.78
C LEU A 23 -4.78 2.08 -5.25
N MET A 24 -3.93 1.18 -5.73
CA MET A 24 -3.96 -0.21 -5.27
C MET A 24 -3.28 -0.36 -3.91
N ILE A 25 -4.00 -0.91 -2.93
CA ILE A 25 -3.47 -1.28 -1.61
C ILE A 25 -3.45 -2.80 -1.52
N MET A 26 -2.25 -3.38 -1.47
CA MET A 26 -2.10 -4.83 -1.41
C MET A 26 -2.10 -5.35 0.02
N SER A 27 -2.88 -6.41 0.24
CA SER A 27 -2.80 -7.31 1.40
C SER A 27 -2.56 -8.74 0.89
N THR A 28 -2.46 -9.72 1.79
CA THR A 28 -2.21 -11.11 1.37
C THR A 28 -3.05 -12.11 2.15
N ARG A 29 -3.43 -13.21 1.48
CA ARG A 29 -4.24 -14.29 2.08
C ARG A 29 -3.57 -14.94 3.29
N VAL A 30 -2.24 -14.96 3.31
CA VAL A 30 -1.42 -15.64 4.31
C VAL A 30 -1.09 -14.76 5.53
N ASP A 31 -1.38 -13.46 5.45
CA ASP A 31 -1.29 -12.50 6.55
C ASP A 31 -2.71 -12.14 6.99
N GLN A 32 -3.35 -13.05 7.71
CA GLN A 32 -4.80 -13.09 7.93
C GLN A 32 -5.47 -11.74 8.28
N PRO A 33 -4.96 -10.91 9.21
CA PRO A 33 -5.64 -9.66 9.57
C PRO A 33 -5.59 -8.59 8.47
N THR A 34 -4.66 -8.69 7.53
CA THR A 34 -4.38 -7.60 6.56
C THR A 34 -5.50 -7.40 5.55
N TYR A 35 -6.22 -8.45 5.16
CA TYR A 35 -7.24 -8.32 4.11
C TYR A 35 -8.45 -7.54 4.58
N GLU A 36 -9.04 -7.92 5.71
CA GLU A 36 -10.22 -7.22 6.27
C GLU A 36 -9.86 -5.78 6.64
N TYR A 37 -8.68 -5.57 7.25
CA TYR A 37 -8.21 -4.23 7.55
C TYR A 37 -8.01 -3.39 6.27
N SER A 38 -7.49 -3.99 5.20
CA SER A 38 -7.29 -3.26 3.94
C SER A 38 -8.60 -2.73 3.36
N LEU A 39 -9.71 -3.46 3.50
CA LEU A 39 -11.04 -3.01 3.03
C LEU A 39 -11.48 -1.77 3.82
N LEU A 40 -11.38 -1.82 5.15
CA LEU A 40 -11.72 -0.69 6.02
C LEU A 40 -10.84 0.53 5.76
N LEU A 41 -9.54 0.32 5.55
CA LEU A 41 -8.61 1.39 5.19
C LEU A 41 -8.96 2.02 3.83
N ILE A 42 -9.34 1.21 2.84
CA ILE A 42 -9.72 1.67 1.51
C ILE A 42 -10.99 2.51 1.57
N ASP A 43 -12.00 2.06 2.31
CA ASP A 43 -13.26 2.80 2.48
C ASP A 43 -12.99 4.15 3.15
N ALA A 44 -12.18 4.17 4.21
CA ALA A 44 -11.77 5.40 4.88
C ALA A 44 -11.01 6.37 3.95
N ILE A 45 -10.09 5.86 3.13
CA ILE A 45 -9.36 6.69 2.16
C ILE A 45 -10.32 7.26 1.12
N ASN A 46 -11.21 6.45 0.56
CA ASN A 46 -12.13 6.88 -0.50
C ASN A 46 -13.20 7.87 0.00
N GLU A 47 -13.55 7.85 1.28
CA GLU A 47 -14.46 8.84 1.87
C GLU A 47 -13.85 10.26 1.84
N ILE A 48 -12.54 10.38 2.11
CA ILE A 48 -11.83 11.67 2.13
C ILE A 48 -11.23 12.03 0.78
N LEU A 49 -10.79 11.03 0.01
CA LEU A 49 -10.02 11.16 -1.23
C LEU A 49 -10.65 10.27 -2.32
N PRO A 50 -11.90 10.54 -2.75
CA PRO A 50 -12.62 9.72 -3.72
C PRO A 50 -11.88 9.60 -5.07
N GLU A 51 -11.11 10.61 -5.45
CA GLU A 51 -10.27 10.62 -6.66
C GLU A 51 -9.13 9.61 -6.62
N ALA A 52 -8.69 9.16 -5.44
CA ALA A 52 -7.70 8.09 -5.36
C ALA A 52 -8.27 6.76 -5.86
N SER A 53 -9.60 6.61 -5.84
CA SER A 53 -10.30 5.40 -6.27
C SER A 53 -9.58 4.16 -5.73
N ALA A 54 -9.32 4.14 -4.43
CA ALA A 54 -8.50 3.12 -3.81
C ALA A 54 -9.18 1.75 -3.93
N ARG A 55 -8.39 0.72 -4.26
CA ARG A 55 -8.89 -0.64 -4.50
C ARG A 55 -8.03 -1.69 -3.82
N PRO A 56 -8.65 -2.79 -3.35
CA PRO A 56 -7.91 -3.86 -2.73
C PRO A 56 -7.18 -4.68 -3.80
N ALA A 57 -5.91 -4.97 -3.56
CA ALA A 57 -5.21 -6.06 -4.20
C ALA A 57 -4.95 -7.16 -3.18
N ARG A 58 -5.25 -8.42 -3.53
CA ARG A 58 -5.02 -9.54 -2.62
C ARG A 58 -4.03 -10.52 -3.23
N ALA A 59 -2.81 -10.52 -2.71
CA ALA A 59 -1.81 -11.51 -3.09
C ALA A 59 -2.18 -12.90 -2.53
N LYS A 60 -1.80 -13.93 -3.29
CA LYS A 60 -2.05 -15.33 -2.91
C LYS A 60 -1.04 -15.87 -1.89
N ASP A 61 0.20 -15.38 -1.94
CA ASP A 61 1.35 -15.83 -1.16
C ASP A 61 2.42 -14.73 -1.06
N TRP A 62 3.48 -14.99 -0.28
CA TRP A 62 4.58 -14.07 -0.02
C TRP A 62 5.42 -13.77 -1.27
N VAL A 63 5.65 -14.76 -2.12
CA VAL A 63 6.37 -14.59 -3.41
C VAL A 63 5.65 -13.56 -4.26
N ARG A 64 4.31 -13.61 -4.30
CA ARG A 64 3.51 -12.64 -5.07
C ARG A 64 3.54 -11.24 -4.45
N VAL A 65 3.48 -11.12 -3.12
CA VAL A 65 3.66 -9.83 -2.41
C VAL A 65 4.99 -9.21 -2.81
N HIS A 66 6.07 -9.96 -2.65
CA HIS A 66 7.42 -9.52 -2.97
C HIS A 66 7.55 -9.09 -4.43
N SER A 67 7.17 -9.96 -5.36
CA SER A 67 7.28 -9.72 -6.79
C SER A 67 6.53 -8.45 -7.22
N LEU A 68 5.28 -8.28 -6.77
CA LEU A 68 4.46 -7.12 -7.14
C LEU A 68 4.99 -5.81 -6.56
N PHE A 69 5.40 -5.82 -5.30
CA PHE A 69 5.87 -4.62 -4.63
C PHE A 69 7.26 -4.21 -5.13
N LYS A 70 8.21 -5.15 -5.23
CA LYS A 70 9.56 -4.91 -5.76
C LYS A 70 9.55 -4.40 -7.20
N THR A 71 8.65 -4.91 -8.03
CA THR A 71 8.53 -4.46 -9.44
C THR A 71 7.66 -3.21 -9.60
N LYS A 72 7.27 -2.55 -8.49
CA LYS A 72 6.45 -1.33 -8.47
C LYS A 72 5.11 -1.48 -9.19
N GLN A 73 4.64 -2.72 -9.31
CA GLN A 73 3.37 -3.03 -9.95
C GLN A 73 2.17 -2.70 -9.05
N ILE A 74 2.42 -2.55 -7.75
CA ILE A 74 1.48 -2.06 -6.76
C ILE A 74 2.21 -1.03 -5.89
N PRO A 75 1.63 0.16 -5.66
CA PRO A 75 2.29 1.24 -4.94
C PRO A 75 2.35 1.02 -3.43
N LEU A 76 1.30 0.42 -2.83
CA LEU A 76 1.14 0.28 -1.38
C LEU A 76 0.92 -1.16 -0.95
N VAL A 77 1.48 -1.55 0.20
CA VAL A 77 1.24 -2.86 0.82
C VAL A 77 0.99 -2.71 2.32
N LEU A 78 -0.02 -3.39 2.84
CA LEU A 78 -0.34 -3.49 4.26
C LEU A 78 0.05 -4.88 4.76
N LEU A 79 0.95 -4.94 5.73
CA LEU A 79 1.46 -6.18 6.34
C LEU A 79 1.45 -6.07 7.87
N SER A 80 1.45 -7.20 8.57
CA SER A 80 1.82 -7.23 9.99
C SER A 80 3.28 -6.80 10.19
N SER A 81 3.62 -6.28 11.38
CA SER A 81 4.93 -5.66 11.65
C SER A 81 6.09 -6.62 11.37
N ASP A 82 5.96 -7.87 11.80
CA ASP A 82 6.98 -8.90 11.57
C ASP A 82 7.18 -9.19 10.07
N ASN A 83 6.09 -9.24 9.30
CA ASN A 83 6.15 -9.49 7.87
C ASN A 83 6.62 -8.27 7.07
N ALA A 84 6.27 -7.05 7.51
CA ALA A 84 6.81 -5.81 6.98
C ALA A 84 8.34 -5.76 7.16
N ASN A 85 8.84 -6.09 8.35
CA ASN A 85 10.27 -6.21 8.63
C ASN A 85 10.93 -7.32 7.80
N GLY A 86 10.25 -8.46 7.65
CA GLY A 86 10.67 -9.57 6.79
C GLY A 86 10.83 -9.15 5.33
N LEU A 87 9.89 -8.39 4.78
CA LEU A 87 9.95 -7.88 3.40
C LEU A 87 11.14 -6.93 3.20
N ILE A 88 11.36 -6.03 4.16
CA ILE A 88 12.45 -5.04 4.10
C ILE A 88 13.83 -5.71 4.23
N SER A 89 13.94 -6.73 5.08
CA SER A 89 15.22 -7.42 5.34
C SER A 89 15.48 -8.64 4.46
N GLY A 90 14.50 -9.11 3.68
CA GLY A 90 14.60 -10.39 2.97
C GLY A 90 14.64 -11.60 3.91
N SER A 91 13.89 -11.53 5.01
CA SER A 91 13.87 -12.55 6.06
C SER A 91 12.45 -13.07 6.34
N GLY A 92 12.33 -14.03 7.27
CA GLY A 92 11.06 -14.63 7.62
C GLY A 92 10.40 -15.30 6.39
N PRO A 93 9.12 -14.99 6.08
CA PRO A 93 8.44 -15.55 4.91
C PRO A 93 9.04 -15.14 3.56
N PHE A 94 9.93 -14.14 3.55
CA PHE A 94 10.64 -13.67 2.36
C PHE A 94 12.08 -14.19 2.28
N SER A 95 12.45 -15.18 3.11
CA SER A 95 13.78 -15.79 3.05
C SER A 95 14.06 -16.39 1.67
N GLY A 96 15.21 -16.05 1.10
CA GLY A 96 15.59 -16.44 -0.27
C GLY A 96 15.18 -15.42 -1.34
N GLU A 97 14.34 -14.45 -1.00
CA GLU A 97 14.04 -13.31 -1.86
C GLU A 97 14.96 -12.11 -1.52
N PRO A 98 15.35 -11.27 -2.49
CA PRO A 98 16.14 -10.08 -2.20
C PRO A 98 15.37 -9.08 -1.33
N ALA A 99 16.02 -8.45 -0.37
CA ALA A 99 15.47 -7.34 0.41
C ALA A 99 14.79 -6.28 -0.48
N VAL A 100 13.65 -5.74 -0.02
CA VAL A 100 12.91 -4.70 -0.73
C VAL A 100 13.03 -3.37 0.00
N ASN A 101 13.38 -2.31 -0.73
CA ASN A 101 13.36 -0.98 -0.16
C ASN A 101 11.89 -0.52 0.02
N ALA A 102 11.51 -0.18 1.25
CA ALA A 102 10.17 0.23 1.61
C ALA A 102 10.24 1.31 2.69
N VAL A 103 9.31 2.26 2.63
CA VAL A 103 9.14 3.32 3.63
C VAL A 103 7.74 3.23 4.23
N VAL A 104 7.61 3.61 5.50
CA VAL A 104 6.33 3.61 6.20
C VAL A 104 5.51 4.82 5.76
N LEU A 105 4.21 4.63 5.54
CA LEU A 105 3.23 5.73 5.49
C LEU A 105 2.53 5.90 6.84
N TYR A 106 2.06 4.79 7.43
CA TYR A 106 1.34 4.83 8.70
C TYR A 106 1.33 3.47 9.41
N ARG A 107 0.95 3.44 10.70
CA ARG A 107 0.85 2.24 11.53
C ARG A 107 -0.54 2.08 12.15
N PHE A 108 -1.01 0.84 12.23
CA PHE A 108 -2.30 0.46 12.78
C PHE A 108 -2.14 -0.75 13.72
N GLY A 109 -1.91 -0.52 15.01
CA GLY A 109 -1.56 -1.57 15.95
C GLY A 109 -0.32 -2.34 15.48
N ASP A 110 -0.51 -3.62 15.17
CA ASP A 110 0.54 -4.48 14.62
C ASP A 110 0.60 -4.48 13.07
N LEU A 111 -0.13 -3.60 12.39
CA LEU A 111 -0.09 -3.47 10.94
C LEU A 111 0.71 -2.24 10.52
N ILE A 112 1.42 -2.36 9.40
CA ILE A 112 2.24 -1.31 8.81
C ILE A 112 1.83 -1.13 7.36
N LEU A 113 1.45 0.10 7.00
CA LEU A 113 1.25 0.49 5.61
C LEU A 113 2.59 0.97 5.04
N LEU A 114 3.10 0.22 4.07
CA LEU A 114 4.36 0.50 3.39
C LEU A 114 4.10 1.04 1.98
N ALA A 115 4.99 1.93 1.54
CA ALA A 115 5.10 2.41 0.18
C ALA A 115 6.49 2.15 -0.39
N HIS A 116 6.61 2.11 -1.72
CA HIS A 116 7.92 2.22 -2.34
C HIS A 116 8.50 3.61 -2.05
N PRO A 117 9.82 3.78 -1.85
CA PRO A 117 10.46 5.09 -1.68
C PRO A 117 10.22 6.10 -2.82
N ASP A 118 9.82 5.60 -3.99
CA ASP A 118 9.53 6.42 -5.17
C ASP A 118 8.04 6.79 -5.27
N PHE A 119 7.24 6.44 -4.26
CA PHE A 119 5.86 6.88 -4.19
C PHE A 119 5.84 8.41 -4.09
N PRO A 120 5.08 9.13 -4.93
CA PRO A 120 5.18 10.59 -4.97
C PRO A 120 4.87 11.24 -3.62
N GLU A 121 5.65 12.25 -3.23
CA GLU A 121 5.49 12.92 -1.92
C GLU A 121 4.09 13.50 -1.73
N GLY A 122 3.52 14.12 -2.77
CA GLY A 122 2.15 14.62 -2.72
C GLY A 122 1.11 13.52 -2.51
N HIS A 123 1.27 12.35 -3.13
CA HIS A 123 0.37 11.21 -2.92
C HIS A 123 0.51 10.63 -1.51
N ALA A 124 1.74 10.50 -1.01
CA ALA A 124 1.99 10.07 0.37
C ALA A 124 1.36 11.05 1.37
N TRP A 125 1.45 12.35 1.10
CA TRP A 125 0.80 13.38 1.91
C TRP A 125 -0.73 13.20 1.91
N LEU A 126 -1.36 13.09 0.73
CA LEU A 126 -2.81 12.95 0.58
C LEU A 126 -3.36 11.70 1.28
N VAL A 127 -2.71 10.55 1.07
CA VAL A 127 -3.11 9.29 1.71
C VAL A 127 -2.96 9.38 3.23
N THR A 128 -1.86 9.97 3.71
CA THR A 128 -1.64 10.13 5.15
C THR A 128 -2.65 11.10 5.76
N ASN A 129 -2.99 12.19 5.08
CA ASN A 129 -4.03 13.12 5.52
C ASN A 129 -5.39 12.44 5.60
N ALA A 130 -5.79 11.67 4.58
CA ALA A 130 -7.03 10.89 4.60
C ALA A 130 -7.09 9.92 5.80
N ILE A 131 -5.97 9.25 6.10
CA ILE A 131 -5.86 8.37 7.28
C ILE A 131 -6.02 9.17 8.58
N MET A 132 -5.41 10.36 8.69
CA MET A 132 -5.55 11.20 9.88
C MET A 132 -6.99 11.67 10.11
N GLU A 133 -7.68 12.12 9.06
CA GLU A 133 -9.08 12.57 9.11
C GLU A 133 -10.03 11.45 9.55
N GLN A 134 -9.74 10.21 9.14
CA GLN A 134 -10.52 9.02 9.51
C GLN A 134 -9.95 8.24 10.70
N ARG A 135 -8.96 8.78 11.42
CA ARG A 135 -8.23 8.05 12.47
C ARG A 135 -9.16 7.44 13.53
N ALA A 136 -10.25 8.13 13.87
CA ALA A 136 -11.20 7.69 14.88
C ALA A 136 -11.91 6.37 14.53
N ILE A 137 -12.05 6.05 13.23
CA ILE A 137 -12.72 4.84 12.75
C ILE A 137 -11.74 3.73 12.33
N LEU A 138 -10.43 4.01 12.30
CA LEU A 138 -9.37 3.09 11.91
C LEU A 138 -8.80 2.40 13.17
N PRO A 139 -9.15 1.12 13.46
CA PRO A 139 -8.76 0.48 14.70
C PRO A 139 -7.24 0.37 14.87
N GLY A 140 -6.73 0.83 16.01
CA GLY A 140 -5.29 0.78 16.29
C GLY A 140 -4.46 1.82 15.53
N ALA A 141 -5.08 2.76 14.79
CA ALA A 141 -4.36 3.86 14.17
C ALA A 141 -3.48 4.59 15.20
N ALA A 142 -2.17 4.54 14.96
CA ALA A 142 -1.17 5.03 15.89
C ALA A 142 -1.34 6.54 16.15
N ASP A 143 -0.77 7.03 17.24
CA ASP A 143 -0.74 8.47 17.48
C ASP A 143 0.14 9.16 16.41
N PRO A 144 -0.30 10.28 15.78
CA PRO A 144 0.49 10.96 14.75
C PRO A 144 1.89 11.37 15.21
N SER A 145 2.08 11.71 16.49
CA SER A 145 3.41 12.04 17.02
C SER A 145 4.33 10.82 17.06
N ALA A 146 3.81 9.66 17.48
CA ALA A 146 4.56 8.41 17.50
C ALA A 146 4.93 7.92 16.09
N VAL A 147 4.07 8.14 15.08
CA VAL A 147 4.39 7.82 13.68
C VAL A 147 5.48 8.74 13.14
N GLN A 148 5.49 10.03 13.52
CA GLN A 148 6.52 10.99 13.10
C GLN A 148 7.93 10.62 13.55
N GLU A 149 8.07 9.91 14.68
CA GLU A 149 9.38 9.50 15.21
C GLU A 149 10.01 8.35 14.41
N LEU A 150 9.26 7.70 13.52
CA LEU A 150 9.79 6.61 12.69
C LEU A 150 10.88 7.14 11.74
N THR A 151 12.05 6.50 11.80
CA THR A 151 13.22 6.85 10.99
C THR A 151 13.02 6.53 9.51
N ASN A 152 12.21 5.52 9.19
CA ASN A 152 11.89 5.10 7.83
C ASN A 152 10.52 5.61 7.34
N LEU A 153 9.99 6.67 7.94
CA LEU A 153 8.75 7.32 7.49
C LEU A 153 8.97 8.09 6.17
N HIS A 154 8.04 7.93 5.24
CA HIS A 154 7.99 8.65 3.97
C HIS A 154 7.93 10.18 4.19
N ASN A 155 8.68 10.96 3.41
CA ASN A 155 8.73 12.43 3.55
C ASN A 155 7.35 13.10 3.42
N GLY A 156 6.58 12.76 2.38
CA GLY A 156 5.20 13.23 2.24
C GLY A 156 4.30 12.92 3.44
N ALA A 157 4.39 11.70 4.01
CA ALA A 157 3.68 11.33 5.23
C ALA A 157 4.15 12.17 6.42
N ARG A 158 5.46 12.35 6.60
CA ARG A 158 6.04 13.22 7.63
C ARG A 158 5.52 14.65 7.54
N SER A 159 5.44 15.20 6.33
CA SER A 159 4.88 16.54 6.09
C SER A 159 3.40 16.63 6.47
N ALA A 160 2.60 15.63 6.11
CA ALA A 160 1.18 15.58 6.48
C ALA A 160 1.00 15.53 8.00
N LEU A 161 1.68 14.61 8.70
CA LEU A 161 1.60 14.48 10.15
C LEU A 161 2.05 15.73 10.90
N ALA A 162 3.00 16.48 10.33
CA ALA A 162 3.47 17.75 10.87
C ALA A 162 2.53 18.94 10.56
N GLY A 163 1.39 18.71 9.89
CA GLY A 163 0.45 19.77 9.50
C GLY A 163 1.01 20.72 8.44
N LYS A 164 2.07 20.32 7.72
CA LYS A 164 2.60 21.12 6.61
C LYS A 164 1.66 21.04 5.41
N PRO A 165 1.51 22.12 4.63
CA PRO A 165 0.68 22.10 3.43
C PRO A 165 1.20 21.06 2.44
N LEU A 166 0.28 20.54 1.61
CA LEU A 166 0.62 19.70 0.47
C LEU A 166 1.71 20.39 -0.37
N SER A 167 2.84 19.72 -0.54
CA SER A 167 3.90 20.21 -1.42
C SER A 167 3.45 20.06 -2.89
N PRO A 168 3.64 21.08 -3.74
CA PRO A 168 3.27 21.03 -5.14
C PRO A 168 4.02 19.95 -5.93
#